data_AF-A0A383CG54-F1
#
_entry.id   AF-A0A383CG54-F1
#
_cell.length_a   1.000
_cell.length_b   1.000
_cell.length_c   1.000
_cell.angle_alpha   90.00
_cell.angle_beta   90.00
_cell.angle_gamma   90.00
#
_symmetry.space_group_name_H-M   'P 1'
#
loop_
_entity.id
_entity.type
_entity.pdbx_description
1 polymer ?
#
loop_
_entity_poly.entity_id
_entity_poly.type
_entity_poly.pdbx_seq_one_letter_code
_entity_poly.pdbx_strand_id
1 'polypeptide(L)'
;LVACFVAGEVFTLRPETGEWKLFADGLHTPLGVVALNDREVMVSQRPELTLLRDLDGDGVADEYKTFSDDFGISGNYHEFHFGPVRDKAGNFYVSLGTASSGADVRHEKRGGFDKRSYLQRMYACVPYRGWVLQITPEGKRIPYASGLRTPNGLGFDLEGNLFVTDNQGDWVGTSKLHHIKKGNFYGHAGSLVWEKDWVEGRPVAQPMAKLDERRQTAAVLFPHGLMANSPSQPLADSTEG
;
A
#
# COMPACT_ATOMS: atom_id res chain seq x y z
N LEU A 1 4.97 12.27 18.29
CA LEU A 1 4.52 11.04 17.56
C LEU A 1 3.25 11.37 16.77
N VAL A 2 2.89 10.56 15.77
CA VAL A 2 1.67 10.74 14.97
C VAL A 2 0.94 9.41 14.80
N ALA A 3 -0.39 9.43 14.77
CA ALA A 3 -1.24 8.27 14.53
C ALA A 3 -2.41 8.66 13.61
N CYS A 4 -2.87 7.73 12.78
CA CYS A 4 -4.09 7.91 11.99
C CYS A 4 -5.11 6.80 12.27
N PHE A 5 -6.39 7.10 12.11
CA PHE A 5 -7.50 6.19 12.39
C PHE A 5 -8.39 6.01 11.16
N VAL A 6 -8.93 4.80 11.00
CA VAL A 6 -9.74 4.41 9.83
C VAL A 6 -10.97 5.30 9.63
N ALA A 7 -11.45 5.97 10.69
CA ALA A 7 -12.56 6.90 10.64
C ALA A 7 -12.22 8.26 10.00
N GLY A 8 -10.94 8.52 9.71
CA GLY A 8 -10.48 9.67 8.93
C GLY A 8 -9.64 10.67 9.69
N GLU A 9 -9.31 10.40 10.95
CA GLU A 9 -8.56 11.31 11.81
C GLU A 9 -7.05 11.04 11.81
N VAL A 10 -6.27 12.11 12.04
CA VAL A 10 -4.86 12.09 12.36
C VAL A 10 -4.65 12.85 13.66
N PHE A 11 -3.95 12.23 14.60
CA PHE A 11 -3.60 12.83 15.87
C PHE A 11 -2.09 12.94 16.03
N THR A 12 -1.65 14.02 16.65
CA THR A 12 -0.27 14.21 17.10
C THR A 12 -0.19 14.07 18.61
N LEU A 13 0.89 13.43 19.09
CA LEU A 13 1.21 13.30 20.51
C LEU A 13 2.42 14.17 20.85
N ARG A 14 2.26 15.02 21.87
CA ARG A 14 3.36 15.71 22.55
C ARG A 14 4.03 14.75 23.56
N PRO A 15 5.27 14.30 23.33
CA PRO A 15 5.89 13.28 24.18
C PRO A 15 6.12 13.76 25.62
N GLU A 16 6.36 15.05 25.83
CA GLU A 16 6.70 15.63 27.14
C GLU A 16 5.50 15.62 28.09
N THR A 17 4.29 15.77 27.54
CA THR A 17 3.05 15.84 28.32
C THR A 17 2.19 14.58 28.19
N GLY A 18 2.44 13.75 27.18
CA GLY A 18 1.57 12.63 26.83
C GLY A 18 0.22 13.05 26.23
N GLU A 19 0.08 14.33 25.84
CA GLU A 19 -1.18 14.89 25.34
C GLU A 19 -1.35 14.58 23.84
N TRP A 20 -2.49 13.97 23.50
CA TRP A 20 -2.93 13.81 22.12
C TRP A 20 -3.79 15.00 21.68
N LYS A 21 -3.50 15.52 20.48
CA LYS A 21 -4.29 16.57 19.83
C LYS A 21 -4.72 16.12 18.44
N LEU A 22 -5.97 16.41 18.08
CA LEU A 22 -6.46 16.22 16.70
C LEU A 22 -5.69 17.19 15.79
N PHE A 23 -4.98 16.62 14.82
CA PHE A 23 -4.21 17.37 13.84
C PHE A 23 -5.01 17.57 12.54
N ALA A 24 -5.72 16.54 12.09
CA ALA A 24 -6.51 16.58 10.86
C ALA A 24 -7.66 15.56 10.93
N ASP A 25 -8.77 15.83 10.24
CA ASP A 25 -9.86 14.88 10.01
C ASP A 25 -10.35 14.89 8.55
N GLY A 26 -11.41 14.14 8.24
CA GLY A 26 -12.03 14.12 6.90
C GLY A 26 -11.31 13.27 5.85
N LEU A 27 -10.32 12.45 6.24
CA LEU A 27 -9.59 11.58 5.32
C LEU A 27 -10.38 10.30 4.99
N HIS A 28 -10.22 9.80 3.77
CA HIS A 28 -10.89 8.58 3.34
C HIS A 28 -10.09 7.33 3.72
N THR A 29 -10.40 6.78 4.90
CA THR A 29 -9.80 5.51 5.40
C THR A 29 -8.27 5.56 5.35
N PRO A 30 -7.62 6.43 6.14
CA PRO A 30 -6.17 6.49 6.18
C PRO A 30 -5.62 5.21 6.81
N LEU A 31 -4.60 4.63 6.18
CA LEU A 31 -4.00 3.34 6.57
C LEU A 31 -2.47 3.40 6.67
N GLY A 32 -1.94 4.60 6.84
CA GLY A 32 -0.63 4.82 7.40
C GLY A 32 -0.17 6.26 7.24
N VAL A 33 0.85 6.60 8.02
CA VAL A 33 1.23 7.98 8.30
C VAL A 33 2.72 8.08 8.58
N VAL A 34 3.34 9.15 8.12
CA VAL A 34 4.74 9.50 8.42
C VAL A 34 4.80 10.99 8.76
N ALA A 35 5.28 11.31 9.96
CA ALA A 35 5.65 12.69 10.29
C ALA A 35 6.91 13.07 9.50
N LEU A 36 6.87 14.20 8.78
CA LEU A 36 8.00 14.70 8.00
C LEU A 36 8.82 15.71 8.80
N ASN A 37 8.14 16.52 9.60
CA ASN A 37 8.66 17.48 10.56
C ASN A 37 7.52 17.84 11.54
N ASP A 38 7.73 18.86 12.38
CA ASP A 38 6.78 19.27 13.41
C ASP A 38 5.46 19.87 12.87
N ARG A 39 5.41 20.21 11.58
CA ARG A 39 4.27 20.86 10.93
C ARG A 39 3.69 20.11 9.74
N GLU A 40 4.35 19.05 9.29
CA GLU A 40 3.99 18.34 8.06
C GLU A 40 3.89 16.84 8.29
N VAL A 41 2.77 16.27 7.84
CA VAL A 41 2.47 14.84 7.95
C VAL A 41 2.07 14.30 6.59
N MET A 42 2.69 13.21 6.18
CA MET A 42 2.31 12.46 4.97
C MET A 42 1.37 11.31 5.35
N VAL A 43 0.23 11.19 4.67
CA VAL A 43 -0.80 10.17 4.96
C VAL A 43 -1.21 9.44 3.70
N SER A 44 -1.19 8.11 3.73
CA SER A 44 -1.88 7.32 2.71
C SER A 44 -3.36 7.25 3.05
N GLN A 45 -4.19 7.85 2.21
CA GLN A 45 -5.64 7.65 2.22
C GLN A 45 -6.07 6.99 0.91
N ARG A 46 -7.26 6.42 0.88
CA ARG A 46 -7.66 5.51 -0.21
C ARG A 46 -7.48 6.08 -1.63
N PRO A 47 -7.82 7.35 -1.92
CA PRO A 47 -7.62 7.91 -3.26
C PRO A 47 -6.24 8.52 -3.49
N GLU A 48 -5.38 8.73 -2.49
CA GLU A 48 -4.14 9.48 -2.70
C GLU A 48 -3.16 9.37 -1.54
N LEU A 49 -1.91 9.74 -1.80
CA LEU A 49 -0.96 10.14 -0.79
C LEU A 49 -1.15 11.66 -0.55
N THR A 50 -1.47 12.05 0.67
CA THR A 50 -1.81 13.44 1.03
C THR A 50 -0.76 14.01 1.98
N LEU A 51 -0.30 15.21 1.65
CA LEU A 51 0.52 16.03 2.53
C LEU A 51 -0.39 16.97 3.32
N LEU A 52 -0.41 16.79 4.64
CA LEU A 52 -1.08 17.65 5.59
C LEU A 52 -0.10 18.66 6.14
N ARG A 53 -0.47 19.94 6.19
CA ARG A 53 0.42 21.03 6.62
C ARG A 53 -0.27 21.97 7.60
N ASP A 54 0.40 22.20 8.72
CA ASP A 54 0.14 23.27 9.68
C ASP A 54 0.95 24.51 9.24
N LEU A 55 0.26 25.51 8.71
CA LEU A 55 0.87 26.70 8.12
C LEU A 55 1.09 27.78 9.18
N ASP A 56 0.24 27.87 10.20
CA ASP A 56 0.32 28.91 11.23
C ASP A 56 1.03 28.47 12.52
N GLY A 57 1.22 27.18 12.73
CA GLY A 57 1.91 26.58 13.86
C GLY A 57 1.03 26.32 15.07
N ASP A 58 -0.29 26.31 14.92
CA ASP A 58 -1.20 26.05 16.03
C ASP A 58 -1.30 24.56 16.39
N GLY A 59 -0.72 23.66 15.59
CA GLY A 59 -0.78 22.21 15.75
C GLY A 59 -2.03 21.57 15.16
N VAL A 60 -2.64 22.20 14.15
CA VAL A 60 -3.75 21.71 13.32
C VAL A 60 -3.37 21.88 11.85
N ALA A 61 -3.76 20.94 10.99
CA ALA A 61 -3.52 21.05 9.56
C ALA A 61 -4.47 22.08 8.92
N ASP A 62 -3.89 23.10 8.30
CA ASP A 62 -4.60 24.11 7.52
C ASP A 62 -4.83 23.68 6.05
N GLU A 63 -3.96 22.80 5.55
CA GLU A 63 -3.97 22.42 4.14
C GLU A 63 -3.83 20.91 3.94
N TYR A 64 -4.64 20.39 3.00
CA TYR A 64 -4.67 19.02 2.53
C TYR A 64 -4.26 19.01 1.06
N LYS A 65 -2.98 18.76 0.81
CA LYS A 65 -2.44 18.75 -0.54
C LYS A 65 -2.30 17.33 -1.06
N THR A 66 -2.95 17.02 -2.17
CA THR A 66 -2.66 15.82 -2.95
C THR A 66 -1.18 15.82 -3.34
N PHE A 67 -0.40 14.91 -2.77
CA PHE A 67 1.02 14.74 -3.09
C PHE A 67 1.21 13.78 -4.27
N SER A 68 0.43 12.71 -4.32
CA SER A 68 0.36 11.81 -5.48
C SER A 68 -0.94 11.03 -5.47
N ASP A 69 -1.65 11.03 -6.59
CA ASP A 69 -2.87 10.25 -6.82
C ASP A 69 -2.84 9.46 -8.14
N ASP A 70 -1.65 9.38 -8.76
CA ASP A 70 -1.39 8.79 -10.08
C ASP A 70 -1.45 7.24 -10.04
N PHE A 71 -2.60 6.71 -9.63
CA PHE A 71 -2.99 5.30 -9.61
C PHE A 71 -4.52 5.18 -9.63
N GLY A 72 -5.01 3.98 -9.98
CA GLY A 72 -6.44 3.74 -10.15
C GLY A 72 -7.19 3.55 -8.84
N ILE A 73 -8.49 3.88 -8.83
CA ILE A 73 -9.42 3.48 -7.78
C ILE A 73 -10.78 3.12 -8.39
N SER A 74 -11.25 1.90 -8.12
CA SER A 74 -12.54 1.41 -8.60
C SER A 74 -13.67 1.66 -7.60
N GLY A 75 -13.34 2.06 -6.37
CA GLY A 75 -14.29 2.22 -5.27
C GLY A 75 -14.70 0.91 -4.60
N ASN A 76 -14.18 -0.24 -5.06
CA ASN A 76 -14.39 -1.54 -4.41
C ASN A 76 -13.78 -1.55 -3.00
N TYR A 77 -14.55 -1.97 -1.99
CA TYR A 77 -14.21 -1.85 -0.56
C TYR A 77 -12.83 -2.42 -0.16
N HIS A 78 -12.30 -3.37 -0.92
CA HIS A 78 -11.07 -4.09 -0.60
C HIS A 78 -9.81 -3.46 -1.21
N GLU A 79 -9.95 -2.38 -1.99
CA GLU A 79 -8.82 -1.61 -2.52
C GLU A 79 -8.21 -0.69 -1.45
N PHE A 80 -7.50 -1.29 -0.50
CA PHE A 80 -6.75 -0.57 0.53
C PHE A 80 -5.49 0.10 -0.03
N HIS A 81 -5.02 1.13 0.66
CA HIS A 81 -3.80 1.87 0.34
C HIS A 81 -2.93 1.95 1.60
N PHE A 82 -1.89 1.12 1.70
CA PHE A 82 -1.06 1.00 2.90
C PHE A 82 0.27 1.74 2.76
N GLY A 83 0.92 1.97 3.91
CA GLY A 83 2.09 2.84 4.03
C GLY A 83 1.66 4.28 4.31
N PRO A 84 2.51 5.29 4.05
CA PRO A 84 3.79 5.17 3.38
C PRO A 84 4.91 4.71 4.30
N VAL A 85 5.98 4.15 3.73
CA VAL A 85 7.31 4.13 4.34
C VAL A 85 8.26 4.97 3.51
N ARG A 86 9.31 5.53 4.12
CA ARG A 86 10.20 6.49 3.45
C ARG A 86 11.64 5.98 3.46
N ASP A 87 12.30 6.02 2.31
CA ASP A 87 13.73 5.67 2.22
C ASP A 87 14.64 6.86 2.59
N LYS A 88 15.96 6.60 2.64
CA LYS A 88 16.98 7.63 2.95
C LYS A 88 17.10 8.72 1.88
N ALA A 89 16.65 8.46 0.64
CA ALA A 89 16.62 9.43 -0.44
C ALA A 89 15.33 10.28 -0.43
N GLY A 90 14.42 10.01 0.52
CA GLY A 90 13.17 10.73 0.67
C GLY A 90 12.04 10.22 -0.23
N ASN A 91 12.22 9.12 -0.97
CA ASN A 91 11.13 8.48 -1.71
C ASN A 91 10.16 7.82 -0.74
N PHE A 92 8.88 7.89 -1.07
CA PHE A 92 7.86 7.13 -0.37
C PHE A 92 7.57 5.81 -1.09
N TYR A 93 7.23 4.80 -0.32
CA TYR A 93 6.75 3.52 -0.82
C TYR A 93 5.38 3.25 -0.22
N VAL A 94 4.44 2.94 -1.10
CA VAL A 94 3.05 2.61 -0.74
C VAL A 94 2.66 1.31 -1.44
N SER A 95 1.67 0.62 -0.89
CA SER A 95 1.15 -0.58 -1.51
C SER A 95 -0.37 -0.46 -1.72
N LEU A 96 -0.83 -1.03 -2.83
CA LEU A 96 -2.24 -0.95 -3.23
C LEU A 96 -2.83 -2.36 -3.26
N GLY A 97 -3.86 -2.59 -2.45
CA GLY A 97 -4.61 -3.85 -2.40
C GLY A 97 -5.46 -4.08 -3.65
N THR A 98 -5.71 -5.35 -3.97
CA THR A 98 -6.63 -5.76 -5.03
C THR A 98 -8.09 -5.56 -4.64
N ALA A 99 -8.95 -5.30 -5.62
CA ALA A 99 -10.40 -5.35 -5.44
C ALA A 99 -10.87 -6.79 -5.16
N SER A 100 -12.02 -6.94 -4.49
CA SER A 100 -12.62 -8.23 -4.12
C SER A 100 -13.91 -8.47 -4.89
N SER A 101 -14.15 -9.70 -5.34
CA SER A 101 -15.44 -10.11 -5.90
C SER A 101 -16.59 -10.10 -4.90
N GLY A 102 -16.31 -9.83 -3.62
CA GLY A 102 -17.33 -9.67 -2.57
C GLY A 102 -18.14 -8.38 -2.70
N ALA A 103 -17.75 -7.47 -3.60
CA ALA A 103 -18.56 -6.31 -4.00
C ALA A 103 -18.25 -5.92 -5.44
N ASP A 104 -19.12 -5.12 -6.04
CA ASP A 104 -18.88 -4.56 -7.36
C ASP A 104 -17.94 -3.33 -7.31
N VAL A 105 -17.55 -2.85 -8.48
CA VAL A 105 -16.88 -1.56 -8.67
C VAL A 105 -17.92 -0.44 -8.74
N ARG A 106 -17.53 0.76 -8.32
CA ARG A 106 -18.39 1.94 -8.41
C ARG A 106 -18.49 2.43 -9.85
N HIS A 107 -19.55 3.18 -10.13
CA HIS A 107 -19.74 3.84 -11.41
C HIS A 107 -18.59 4.84 -11.63
N GLU A 108 -18.38 5.72 -10.66
CA GLU A 108 -17.26 6.65 -10.55
C GLU A 108 -15.99 5.90 -10.16
N LYS A 109 -15.01 5.91 -11.05
CA LYS A 109 -13.72 5.27 -10.88
C LYS A 109 -12.63 6.13 -11.52
N ARG A 110 -11.42 6.07 -10.98
CA ARG A 110 -10.24 6.77 -11.50
C ARG A 110 -9.30 5.80 -12.20
N GLY A 111 -8.72 6.25 -13.30
CA GLY A 111 -7.84 5.46 -14.16
C GLY A 111 -8.59 4.61 -15.18
N GLY A 112 -7.85 3.93 -16.05
CA GLY A 112 -8.43 3.01 -17.03
C GLY A 112 -9.15 1.83 -16.36
N PHE A 113 -10.14 1.24 -17.04
CA PHE A 113 -10.81 0.04 -16.56
C PHE A 113 -10.50 -1.15 -17.47
N ASP A 114 -9.85 -2.18 -16.93
CA ASP A 114 -9.48 -3.37 -17.69
C ASP A 114 -10.32 -4.60 -17.28
N LYS A 115 -11.24 -4.96 -18.20
CA LYS A 115 -12.14 -6.12 -18.05
C LYS A 115 -11.40 -7.47 -18.04
N ARG A 116 -10.13 -7.53 -18.44
CA ARG A 116 -9.33 -8.77 -18.41
C ARG A 116 -9.04 -9.23 -16.99
N SER A 117 -8.98 -8.30 -16.03
CA SER A 117 -8.80 -8.61 -14.60
C SER A 117 -10.13 -8.68 -13.85
N TYR A 118 -11.16 -7.97 -14.31
CA TYR A 118 -12.44 -7.83 -13.61
C TYR A 118 -13.17 -9.16 -13.31
N LEU A 119 -13.74 -9.19 -12.09
CA LEU A 119 -14.55 -10.24 -11.45
C LEU A 119 -13.88 -11.60 -11.20
N GLN A 120 -12.54 -11.63 -11.10
CA GLN A 120 -11.84 -12.71 -10.41
C GLN A 120 -12.04 -12.61 -8.90
N ARG A 121 -11.64 -13.63 -8.12
CA ARG A 121 -11.81 -13.61 -6.66
C ARG A 121 -11.20 -12.35 -6.05
N MET A 122 -9.92 -12.10 -6.32
CA MET A 122 -9.27 -10.80 -6.16
C MET A 122 -8.75 -10.30 -7.51
N TYR A 123 -8.90 -9.00 -7.80
CA TYR A 123 -8.62 -8.45 -9.12
C TYR A 123 -8.05 -7.03 -9.11
N ALA A 124 -7.45 -6.66 -10.24
CA ALA A 124 -6.86 -5.35 -10.49
C ALA A 124 -7.47 -4.72 -11.74
N CYS A 125 -8.74 -4.31 -11.66
CA CYS A 125 -9.46 -3.75 -12.81
C CYS A 125 -9.13 -2.28 -13.09
N VAL A 126 -8.38 -1.61 -12.21
CA VAL A 126 -7.89 -0.24 -12.36
C VAL A 126 -6.37 -0.20 -12.09
N PRO A 127 -5.64 0.82 -12.59
CA PRO A 127 -4.18 0.84 -12.55
C PRO A 127 -3.57 0.52 -11.20
N TYR A 128 -2.58 -0.36 -11.22
CA TYR A 128 -1.65 -0.65 -10.13
C TYR A 128 -2.25 -1.26 -8.86
N ARG A 129 -3.44 -1.87 -8.90
CA ARG A 129 -3.89 -2.71 -7.78
C ARG A 129 -3.09 -4.01 -7.70
N GLY A 130 -2.70 -4.41 -6.50
CA GLY A 130 -1.76 -5.52 -6.26
C GLY A 130 -0.29 -5.15 -6.54
N TRP A 131 0.08 -3.87 -6.38
CA TRP A 131 1.43 -3.37 -6.60
C TRP A 131 1.99 -2.64 -5.37
N VAL A 132 3.33 -2.62 -5.27
CA VAL A 132 4.08 -1.58 -4.56
C VAL A 132 4.42 -0.47 -5.55
N LEU A 133 4.22 0.76 -5.13
CA LEU A 133 4.61 1.97 -5.87
C LEU A 133 5.70 2.70 -5.10
N GLN A 134 6.68 3.23 -5.83
CA GLN A 134 7.61 4.23 -5.34
C GLN A 134 7.11 5.60 -5.79
N ILE A 135 7.02 6.56 -4.88
CA ILE A 135 6.68 7.95 -5.15
C ILE A 135 7.92 8.79 -4.87
N THR A 136 8.41 9.55 -5.85
CA THR A 136 9.59 10.40 -5.68
C THR A 136 9.30 11.59 -4.74
N PRO A 137 10.32 12.30 -4.23
CA PRO A 137 10.12 13.52 -3.43
C PRO A 137 9.30 14.61 -4.14
N GLU A 138 9.20 14.57 -5.46
CA GLU A 138 8.39 15.47 -6.28
C GLU A 138 6.96 14.97 -6.54
N GLY A 139 6.56 13.84 -5.93
CA GLY A 139 5.23 13.26 -6.09
C GLY A 139 5.06 12.36 -7.32
N LYS A 140 6.15 12.01 -8.03
CA LYS A 140 6.05 11.19 -9.24
C LYS A 140 5.92 9.70 -8.90
N ARG A 141 4.87 9.06 -9.41
CA ARG A 141 4.65 7.61 -9.28
C ARG A 141 5.52 6.78 -10.22
N ILE A 142 6.23 5.80 -9.66
CA ILE A 142 7.02 4.77 -10.34
C ILE A 142 6.49 3.40 -9.91
N PRO A 143 5.98 2.56 -10.84
CA PRO A 143 5.64 1.17 -10.53
C PRO A 143 6.88 0.43 -10.03
N TYR A 144 6.82 -0.13 -8.82
CA TYR A 144 7.99 -0.74 -8.18
C TYR A 144 7.97 -2.26 -8.28
N ALA A 145 6.93 -2.92 -7.79
CA ALA A 145 6.80 -4.38 -7.84
C ALA A 145 5.33 -4.80 -7.97
N SER A 146 5.07 -5.92 -8.67
CA SER A 146 3.74 -6.45 -8.94
C SER A 146 3.52 -7.80 -8.27
N GLY A 147 2.32 -8.34 -8.37
CA GLY A 147 2.03 -9.70 -7.92
C GLY A 147 1.67 -9.84 -6.45
N LEU A 148 1.17 -8.77 -5.82
CA LEU A 148 0.68 -8.81 -4.44
C LEU A 148 -0.85 -8.82 -4.43
N ARG A 149 -1.45 -9.30 -3.33
CA ARG A 149 -2.89 -9.37 -3.16
C ARG A 149 -3.40 -8.25 -2.24
N THR A 150 -3.09 -8.36 -0.96
CA THR A 150 -3.36 -7.35 0.08
C THR A 150 -2.07 -7.09 0.85
N PRO A 151 -1.15 -6.30 0.28
CA PRO A 151 0.15 -6.00 0.88
C PRO A 151 0.03 -5.06 2.09
N ASN A 152 -0.46 -5.58 3.22
CA ASN A 152 -0.92 -4.83 4.38
C ASN A 152 0.16 -4.02 5.14
N GLY A 153 1.41 -4.47 5.12
CA GLY A 153 2.50 -3.82 5.87
C GLY A 153 3.73 -3.63 5.01
N LEU A 154 4.39 -2.48 5.16
CA LEU A 154 5.66 -2.16 4.50
C LEU A 154 6.66 -1.72 5.56
N GLY A 155 7.93 -2.09 5.41
CA GLY A 155 9.00 -1.64 6.29
C GLY A 155 10.37 -1.83 5.65
N PHE A 156 11.30 -0.95 5.99
CA PHE A 156 12.70 -1.12 5.62
C PHE A 156 13.45 -1.80 6.76
N ASP A 157 14.41 -2.67 6.40
CA ASP A 157 15.45 -3.05 7.34
C ASP A 157 16.51 -1.94 7.53
N LEU A 158 17.49 -2.17 8.38
CA LEU A 158 18.57 -1.21 8.67
C LEU A 158 19.50 -0.97 7.46
N GLU A 159 19.54 -1.91 6.52
CA GLU A 159 20.33 -1.84 5.29
C GLU A 159 19.57 -1.12 4.15
N GLY A 160 18.27 -0.87 4.32
CA GLY A 160 17.41 -0.23 3.33
C GLY A 160 16.73 -1.20 2.36
N ASN A 161 16.69 -2.50 2.67
CA ASN A 161 15.89 -3.47 1.93
C ASN A 161 14.41 -3.32 2.29
N LEU A 162 13.54 -3.26 1.28
CA LEU A 162 12.11 -3.14 1.49
C LEU A 162 11.48 -4.52 1.74
N PHE A 163 10.75 -4.66 2.83
CA PHE A 163 9.94 -5.82 3.14
C PHE A 163 8.46 -5.49 3.15
N VAL A 164 7.65 -6.41 2.62
CA VAL A 164 6.19 -6.26 2.56
C VAL A 164 5.51 -7.52 3.06
N THR A 165 4.56 -7.36 3.97
CA THR A 165 3.66 -8.42 4.39
C THR A 165 2.44 -8.47 3.48
N ASP A 166 2.10 -9.65 2.96
CA ASP A 166 0.94 -9.86 2.07
C ASP A 166 -0.01 -10.89 2.68
N ASN A 167 -1.32 -10.61 2.64
CA ASN A 167 -2.31 -11.46 3.30
C ASN A 167 -2.68 -12.70 2.47
N GLN A 168 -2.99 -13.80 3.17
CA GLN A 168 -3.57 -15.03 2.62
C GLN A 168 -4.88 -14.77 1.87
N GLY A 169 -5.22 -15.68 0.95
CA GLY A 169 -6.41 -15.61 0.11
C GLY A 169 -6.12 -16.15 -1.28
N ASP A 170 -7.12 -16.25 -2.15
CA ASP A 170 -6.94 -16.73 -3.53
C ASP A 170 -6.18 -18.07 -3.59
N TRP A 171 -6.60 -19.01 -2.74
CA TRP A 171 -6.00 -20.35 -2.58
C TRP A 171 -4.58 -20.37 -1.99
N VAL A 172 -4.05 -19.22 -1.57
CA VAL A 172 -2.85 -19.12 -0.73
C VAL A 172 -3.25 -19.28 0.73
N GLY A 173 -2.82 -20.38 1.35
CA GLY A 173 -3.23 -20.76 2.71
C GLY A 173 -2.64 -19.95 3.85
N THR A 174 -1.67 -19.06 3.59
CA THR A 174 -1.12 -18.21 4.65
C THR A 174 -0.54 -16.87 4.18
N SER A 175 -0.48 -15.93 5.12
CA SER A 175 0.18 -14.64 4.98
C SER A 175 1.70 -14.81 4.88
N LYS A 176 2.35 -13.86 4.21
CA LYS A 176 3.77 -13.97 3.84
C LYS A 176 4.52 -12.67 4.13
N LEU A 177 5.83 -12.77 4.32
CA LEU A 177 6.76 -11.64 4.25
C LEU A 177 7.58 -11.78 2.97
N HIS A 178 7.59 -10.76 2.13
CA HIS A 178 8.39 -10.69 0.91
C HIS A 178 9.52 -9.67 1.07
N HIS A 179 10.71 -10.02 0.60
CA HIS A 179 11.75 -9.04 0.28
C HIS A 179 11.43 -8.46 -1.11
N ILE A 180 10.99 -7.19 -1.14
CA ILE A 180 10.54 -6.50 -2.35
C ILE A 180 11.72 -5.88 -3.10
N LYS A 181 11.83 -6.23 -4.39
CA LYS A 181 12.81 -5.66 -5.32
C LYS A 181 12.09 -5.12 -6.55
N LYS A 182 12.64 -4.05 -7.11
CA LYS A 182 12.08 -3.38 -8.28
C LYS A 182 11.97 -4.32 -9.47
N GLY A 183 10.83 -4.30 -10.16
CA GLY A 183 10.53 -5.09 -11.35
C GLY A 183 10.11 -6.54 -11.10
N ASN A 184 10.14 -7.00 -9.84
CA ASN A 184 9.81 -8.38 -9.52
C ASN A 184 8.29 -8.60 -9.39
N PHE A 185 7.89 -9.86 -9.62
CA PHE A 185 6.53 -10.36 -9.49
C PHE A 185 6.40 -11.33 -8.30
N TYR A 186 5.41 -11.11 -7.44
CA TYR A 186 5.24 -11.84 -6.17
C TYR A 186 4.10 -12.88 -6.16
N GLY A 187 3.48 -13.14 -7.31
CA GLY A 187 2.63 -14.32 -7.54
C GLY A 187 1.16 -14.04 -7.86
N HIS A 188 0.58 -12.93 -7.41
CA HIS A 188 -0.82 -12.61 -7.69
C HIS A 188 -1.01 -12.05 -9.11
N ALA A 189 -1.42 -12.91 -10.04
CA ALA A 189 -1.45 -12.61 -11.48
C ALA A 189 -2.32 -11.40 -11.88
N GLY A 190 -3.39 -11.09 -11.14
CA GLY A 190 -4.35 -10.04 -11.53
C GLY A 190 -3.71 -8.68 -11.80
N SER A 191 -2.62 -8.36 -11.09
CA SER A 191 -1.84 -7.12 -11.17
C SER A 191 -1.05 -6.97 -12.48
N LEU A 192 -0.72 -8.08 -13.15
CA LEU A 192 0.13 -8.12 -14.35
C LEU A 192 -0.48 -7.37 -15.53
N VAL A 193 -1.81 -7.21 -15.58
CA VAL A 193 -2.51 -6.48 -16.64
C VAL A 193 -2.05 -5.02 -16.78
N TRP A 194 -1.42 -4.47 -15.73
CA TRP A 194 -0.89 -3.10 -15.67
C TRP A 194 0.63 -3.04 -15.85
N GLU A 195 1.30 -4.15 -16.14
CA GLU A 195 2.69 -4.08 -16.63
C GLU A 195 2.69 -3.44 -18.01
N LYS A 196 3.63 -2.52 -18.25
CA LYS A 196 3.69 -1.73 -19.49
C LYS A 196 3.66 -2.59 -20.76
N ASP A 197 4.32 -3.74 -20.72
CA ASP A 197 4.49 -4.64 -21.86
C ASP A 197 3.55 -5.87 -21.79
N TRP A 198 2.50 -5.83 -20.95
CA TRP A 198 1.53 -6.92 -20.85
C TRP A 198 0.60 -6.96 -22.07
N VAL A 199 1.00 -7.75 -23.06
CA VAL A 199 0.22 -7.99 -24.29
C VAL A 199 -0.62 -9.26 -24.23
N GLU A 200 -0.41 -10.08 -23.20
CA GLU A 200 -1.14 -11.33 -23.04
C GLU A 200 -2.60 -11.05 -22.66
N GLY A 201 -3.47 -12.06 -22.81
CA GLY A 201 -4.89 -11.96 -22.47
C GLY A 201 -5.13 -11.78 -20.96
N ARG A 202 -6.04 -12.55 -20.39
CA ARG A 202 -6.29 -12.49 -18.95
C ARG A 202 -5.07 -13.04 -18.18
N PRO A 203 -4.47 -12.31 -17.22
CA PRO A 203 -3.34 -12.81 -16.45
C PRO A 203 -3.61 -14.11 -15.69
N VAL A 204 -4.79 -14.20 -15.08
CA VAL A 204 -5.21 -15.39 -14.32
C VAL A 204 -5.50 -16.60 -15.21
N ALA A 205 -5.59 -16.43 -16.52
CA ALA A 205 -5.76 -17.52 -17.47
C ALA A 205 -4.42 -18.04 -18.01
N GLN A 206 -3.29 -17.42 -17.63
CA GLN A 206 -1.98 -17.90 -18.03
C GLN A 206 -1.67 -19.24 -17.34
N PRO A 207 -0.90 -20.14 -17.98
CA PRO A 207 -0.47 -21.38 -17.35
C PRO A 207 0.30 -21.10 -16.05
N MET A 208 0.00 -21.86 -14.99
CA MET A 208 0.64 -21.71 -13.69
C MET A 208 2.16 -21.82 -13.76
N ALA A 209 2.70 -22.77 -14.55
CA ALA A 209 4.14 -22.93 -14.73
C ALA A 209 4.83 -21.64 -15.21
N LYS A 210 4.20 -20.92 -16.15
CA LYS A 210 4.71 -19.65 -16.68
C LYS A 210 4.68 -18.53 -15.64
N LEU A 211 3.65 -18.50 -14.79
CA LEU A 211 3.57 -17.54 -13.70
C LEU A 211 4.61 -17.85 -12.62
N ASP A 212 4.83 -19.13 -12.33
CA ASP A 212 5.82 -19.60 -11.35
C ASP A 212 7.26 -19.32 -11.78
N GLU A 213 7.58 -19.39 -13.08
CA GLU A 213 8.91 -19.00 -13.61
C GLU A 213 9.31 -17.57 -13.26
N ARG A 214 8.33 -16.66 -13.15
CA ARG A 214 8.56 -15.24 -12.81
C ARG A 214 8.46 -14.97 -11.31
N ARG A 215 7.75 -15.82 -10.58
CA ARG A 215 7.34 -15.57 -9.20
C ARG A 215 8.52 -15.62 -8.25
N GLN A 216 8.66 -14.57 -7.44
CA GLN A 216 9.54 -14.56 -6.30
C GLN A 216 8.91 -15.27 -5.11
N THR A 217 9.70 -16.07 -4.40
CA THR A 217 9.25 -16.73 -3.18
C THR A 217 9.22 -15.76 -2.00
N ALA A 218 8.40 -16.08 -0.98
CA ALA A 218 8.41 -15.34 0.27
C ALA A 218 9.69 -15.62 1.06
N ALA A 219 10.14 -14.62 1.82
CA ALA A 219 11.18 -14.78 2.82
C ALA A 219 10.65 -15.53 4.05
N VAL A 220 9.39 -15.28 4.43
CA VAL A 220 8.71 -15.94 5.55
C VAL A 220 7.29 -16.32 5.16
N LEU A 221 6.86 -17.52 5.55
CA LEU A 221 5.46 -17.93 5.57
C LEU A 221 5.01 -18.02 7.03
N PHE A 222 4.04 -17.20 7.43
CA PHE A 222 3.58 -17.19 8.81
C PHE A 222 2.65 -18.38 9.08
N PRO A 223 2.69 -19.07 10.22
CA PRO A 223 1.64 -20.04 10.57
C PRO A 223 0.28 -19.35 10.73
N HIS A 224 -0.69 -19.68 9.87
CA HIS A 224 -2.02 -19.06 9.89
C HIS A 224 -2.76 -19.38 11.20
N GLY A 225 -3.50 -18.41 11.75
CA GLY A 225 -4.23 -18.50 13.02
C GLY A 225 -3.35 -18.44 14.27
N LEU A 226 -2.16 -19.06 14.23
CA LEU A 226 -1.23 -19.10 15.36
C LEU A 226 -0.35 -17.85 15.45
N MET A 227 0.18 -17.38 14.32
CA MET A 227 1.12 -16.28 14.30
C MET A 227 0.53 -15.02 13.66
N ALA A 228 -0.09 -15.14 12.48
CA ALA A 228 -0.67 -13.99 11.80
C ALA A 228 -1.78 -14.37 10.81
N ASN A 229 -2.86 -13.58 10.83
CA ASN A 229 -3.94 -13.60 9.83
C ASN A 229 -3.96 -12.35 8.94
N SER A 230 -3.38 -11.25 9.43
CA SER A 230 -3.15 -10.03 8.68
C SER A 230 -1.94 -9.33 9.28
N PRO A 231 -0.71 -9.83 8.98
CA PRO A 231 0.50 -9.26 9.56
C PRO A 231 0.64 -7.80 9.14
N SER A 232 0.92 -6.93 10.11
CA SER A 232 1.08 -5.49 9.91
C SER A 232 2.50 -5.15 9.45
N GLN A 233 2.86 -3.87 9.52
CA GLN A 233 4.16 -3.33 9.15
C GLN A 233 5.31 -4.06 9.87
N PRO A 234 6.28 -4.64 9.14
CA PRO A 234 7.53 -5.10 9.73
C PRO A 234 8.35 -3.89 10.21
N LEU A 235 8.97 -4.03 11.37
CA LEU A 235 9.88 -3.04 11.93
C LEU A 235 11.25 -3.69 12.14
N ALA A 236 12.30 -2.95 11.80
CA ALA A 236 13.65 -3.34 12.11
C ALA A 236 13.95 -2.93 13.56
N ASP A 237 14.49 -3.87 14.32
CA ASP A 237 14.97 -3.60 15.67
C ASP A 237 16.45 -3.23 15.62
N SER A 238 16.80 -2.10 16.20
CA SER A 238 18.18 -1.61 16.36
C SER A 238 18.58 -1.43 17.82
N THR A 239 17.81 -1.96 18.79
CA THR A 239 18.09 -1.81 20.23
C THR A 239 19.02 -2.90 20.78
N GLU A 240 19.52 -3.80 19.92
CA GLU A 240 20.33 -4.98 20.28
C GLU A 240 19.61 -6.02 21.16
N GLY A 241 18.28 -5.90 21.32
CA GLY A 241 17.46 -6.74 22.20
C GLY A 241 17.16 -6.07 23.54
#